data_AF-A0A536UPV8-F1
#
_entry.id   AF-A0A536UPV8-F1
#
_cell.length_a   1.000
_cell.length_b   1.000
_cell.length_c   1.000
_cell.angle_alpha   90.00
_cell.angle_beta   90.00
_cell.angle_gamma   90.00
#
_symmetry.space_group_name_H-M   'P 1'
#
loop_
_entity.id
_entity.type
_entity.pdbx_description
1 polymer ?
#
loop_
_entity_poly.entity_id
_entity_poly.type
_entity_poly.pdbx_seq_one_letter_code
_entity_poly.pdbx_strand_id
1 'polypeptide(L)'
;KWVLEYRSENPGIRDGDMFLANDPWVGAAHQQDVMLICPVFWKGELFCWVTNCLHQYDLGGITPSSFCGSAKDAFEEGICIPPVKIVEGNEIRRDIEELYLRSSRKPEAVALDFRAQLAGNITARDRILALIRRYGAEVVKGVMKRIIDNAEAAFLKKLKRLPDGVWRERSTYRVMLTLRKKGSKLVFENEGTAPQGGAMNATYSGWRGSIMVALNQLLCWDQYFCIGGALRHVEFDPTPGTFNCANFPASVSTAPIQAMEISLYPAYNVLSKMIHSDAEMRKDIMCIGGTSQWPA
;
A
#
# COMPACT_ATOMS: atom_id res chain seq x y z
N LYS A 1 -5.92 -8.33 5.35
CA LYS A 1 -6.97 -8.15 6.39
C LYS A 1 -8.35 -8.32 5.79
N TRP A 2 -8.74 -7.46 4.83
CA TRP A 2 -10.04 -7.53 4.16
C TRP A 2 -10.43 -8.94 3.66
N VAL A 3 -9.53 -9.67 2.99
CA VAL A 3 -9.78 -11.07 2.57
C VAL A 3 -10.16 -11.97 3.76
N LEU A 4 -9.41 -11.92 4.86
CA LEU A 4 -9.72 -12.71 6.05
C LEU A 4 -11.09 -12.34 6.65
N GLU A 5 -11.46 -11.07 6.61
CA GLU A 5 -12.72 -10.60 7.20
C GLU A 5 -13.93 -10.94 6.33
N TYR A 6 -13.83 -10.73 5.01
CA TYR A 6 -14.97 -10.79 4.10
C TYR A 6 -14.97 -11.99 3.14
N ARG A 7 -13.95 -12.87 3.20
CA ARG A 7 -13.85 -14.07 2.34
C ARG A 7 -13.62 -15.37 3.09
N SER A 8 -13.43 -15.35 4.41
CA SER A 8 -13.19 -16.59 5.18
C SER A 8 -14.38 -17.55 5.18
N GLU A 9 -15.62 -17.05 5.18
CA GLU A 9 -16.82 -17.89 5.12
C GLU A 9 -17.23 -18.22 3.69
N ASN A 10 -17.36 -17.19 2.84
CA ASN A 10 -17.75 -17.31 1.44
C ASN A 10 -16.89 -16.36 0.59
N PRO A 11 -16.14 -16.86 -0.41
CA PRO A 11 -16.06 -18.23 -0.93
C PRO A 11 -15.14 -19.16 -0.15
N GLY A 12 -14.69 -18.76 1.05
CA GLY A 12 -13.69 -19.47 1.82
C GLY A 12 -12.27 -19.20 1.33
N ILE A 13 -11.31 -19.58 2.16
CA ILE A 13 -9.88 -19.47 1.91
C ILE A 13 -9.28 -20.87 2.07
N ARG A 14 -8.79 -21.46 0.99
CA ARG A 14 -8.21 -22.81 0.99
C ARG A 14 -6.80 -22.82 0.42
N ASP A 15 -6.08 -23.90 0.67
CA ASP A 15 -4.77 -24.13 0.04
C ASP A 15 -4.93 -24.21 -1.48
N GLY A 16 -3.99 -23.60 -2.20
CA GLY A 16 -4.05 -23.45 -3.66
C GLY A 16 -4.93 -22.30 -4.17
N ASP A 17 -5.68 -21.59 -3.32
CA ASP A 17 -6.45 -20.42 -3.75
C ASP A 17 -5.56 -19.18 -3.94
N MET A 18 -5.95 -18.22 -4.78
CA MET A 18 -5.40 -16.85 -4.81
C MET A 18 -6.48 -15.82 -5.14
N PHE A 19 -6.34 -14.62 -4.59
CA PHE A 19 -7.30 -13.53 -4.73
C PHE A 19 -6.72 -12.37 -5.54
N LEU A 20 -7.44 -11.93 -6.57
CA LEU A 20 -7.14 -10.71 -7.35
C LEU A 20 -7.85 -9.52 -6.71
N ALA A 21 -7.19 -8.38 -6.58
CA ALA A 21 -7.80 -7.16 -6.06
C ALA A 21 -7.12 -5.90 -6.60
N ASN A 22 -7.90 -4.85 -6.86
CA ASN A 22 -7.39 -3.53 -7.23
C ASN A 22 -8.27 -2.37 -6.72
N ASP A 23 -9.26 -2.65 -5.88
CA ASP A 23 -10.18 -1.64 -5.35
C ASP A 23 -9.44 -0.65 -4.41
N PRO A 24 -9.40 0.66 -4.74
CA PRO A 24 -8.71 1.66 -3.93
C PRO A 24 -9.34 1.92 -2.56
N TRP A 25 -10.64 1.63 -2.37
CA TRP A 25 -11.30 1.73 -1.07
C TRP A 25 -11.10 0.48 -0.21
N VAL A 26 -10.57 -0.60 -0.78
CA VAL A 26 -10.18 -1.82 -0.04
C VAL A 26 -8.70 -1.81 0.32
N GLY A 27 -7.82 -1.29 -0.55
CA GLY A 27 -6.40 -1.20 -0.24
C GLY A 27 -5.43 -0.95 -1.39
N ALA A 28 -5.89 -0.94 -2.64
CA ALA A 28 -5.02 -0.56 -3.76
C ALA A 28 -4.69 0.95 -3.71
N ALA A 29 -3.63 1.38 -4.39
CA ALA A 29 -3.33 2.80 -4.54
C ALA A 29 -4.24 3.46 -5.59
N HIS A 30 -4.47 2.76 -6.70
CA HIS A 30 -5.47 3.03 -7.72
C HIS A 30 -5.79 1.72 -8.47
N GLN A 31 -6.73 1.74 -9.41
CA GLN A 31 -7.22 0.54 -10.08
C GLN A 31 -6.17 -0.20 -10.92
N GLN A 32 -5.12 0.47 -11.39
CA GLN A 32 -4.11 -0.23 -12.20
C GLN A 32 -3.11 -1.01 -11.34
N ASP A 33 -3.01 -0.72 -10.05
CA ASP A 33 -2.13 -1.45 -9.14
C ASP A 33 -2.85 -2.72 -8.64
N VAL A 34 -2.73 -3.78 -9.44
CA VAL A 34 -3.43 -5.05 -9.21
C VAL A 34 -2.61 -5.97 -8.33
N MET A 35 -3.20 -6.38 -7.22
CA MET A 35 -2.62 -7.33 -6.27
C MET A 35 -3.08 -8.75 -6.56
N LEU A 36 -2.14 -9.70 -6.49
CA LEU A 36 -2.45 -11.13 -6.40
C LEU A 36 -2.03 -11.65 -5.03
N ILE A 37 -3.00 -12.08 -4.24
CA ILE A 37 -2.86 -12.39 -2.81
C ILE A 37 -2.95 -13.92 -2.64
N CYS A 38 -1.86 -14.53 -2.17
CA CYS A 38 -1.70 -15.97 -2.04
C CYS A 38 -1.61 -16.39 -0.56
N PRO A 39 -2.59 -17.12 -0.01
CA PRO A 39 -2.45 -17.81 1.26
C PRO A 39 -1.47 -18.98 1.12
N VAL A 40 -0.66 -19.19 2.15
CA VAL A 40 0.27 -20.33 2.24
C VAL A 40 -0.17 -21.21 3.40
N PHE A 41 -0.52 -22.45 3.11
CA PHE A 41 -0.94 -23.42 4.12
C PHE A 41 0.18 -24.38 4.51
N TRP A 42 0.15 -24.85 5.76
CA TRP A 42 0.99 -25.94 6.25
C TRP A 42 0.16 -26.87 7.10
N LYS A 43 0.12 -28.17 6.73
CA LYS A 43 -0.67 -29.20 7.44
C LYS A 43 -2.15 -28.82 7.63
N GLY A 44 -2.77 -28.22 6.62
CA GLY A 44 -4.19 -27.83 6.64
C GLY A 44 -4.48 -26.50 7.34
N GLU A 45 -3.48 -25.83 7.91
CA GLU A 45 -3.65 -24.54 8.57
C GLU A 45 -3.02 -23.40 7.77
N LEU A 46 -3.68 -22.24 7.77
CA LEU A 46 -3.15 -21.02 7.16
C LEU A 46 -1.90 -20.56 7.93
N PHE A 47 -0.73 -20.66 7.30
CA PHE A 47 0.54 -20.29 7.91
C PHE A 47 0.86 -18.81 7.70
N CYS A 48 0.85 -18.34 6.46
CA CYS A 48 1.11 -16.93 6.15
C CYS A 48 0.47 -16.51 4.82
N TRP A 49 0.71 -15.26 4.42
CA TRP A 49 0.32 -14.73 3.13
C TRP A 49 1.55 -14.28 2.36
N VAL A 50 1.52 -14.47 1.05
CA VAL A 50 2.45 -13.90 0.08
C VAL A 50 1.63 -13.06 -0.88
N THR A 51 2.14 -11.92 -1.30
CA THR A 51 1.44 -11.08 -2.27
C THR A 51 2.46 -10.39 -3.15
N ASN A 52 2.06 -10.10 -4.38
CA ASN A 52 2.71 -9.13 -5.24
C ASN A 52 1.68 -8.12 -5.73
N CYS A 53 2.16 -7.05 -6.36
CA CYS A 53 1.37 -6.03 -7.00
C CYS A 53 2.06 -5.65 -8.30
N LEU A 54 1.32 -5.62 -9.40
CA LEU A 54 1.81 -5.16 -10.69
C LEU A 54 0.89 -4.05 -11.19
N HIS A 55 1.53 -3.02 -11.74
CA HIS A 55 0.84 -1.92 -12.38
C HIS A 55 0.44 -2.32 -13.79
N GLN A 56 -0.86 -2.43 -14.02
CA GLN A 56 -1.42 -2.78 -15.33
C GLN A 56 -1.42 -1.57 -16.25
N TYR A 57 -1.21 -1.83 -17.54
CA TYR A 57 -1.23 -0.75 -18.52
C TYR A 57 -2.64 -0.16 -18.72
N ASP A 58 -3.65 -1.03 -18.70
CA ASP A 58 -5.03 -0.66 -19.04
C ASP A 58 -6.01 -1.67 -18.44
N LEU A 59 -7.05 -1.17 -17.78
CA LEU A 59 -8.17 -1.95 -17.21
C LEU A 59 -9.52 -1.26 -17.47
N GLY A 60 -9.62 -0.55 -18.60
CA GLY A 60 -10.83 0.18 -18.99
C GLY A 60 -10.81 1.66 -18.63
N GLY A 61 -11.98 2.23 -18.29
CA GLY A 61 -12.19 3.66 -18.08
C GLY A 61 -12.45 4.45 -19.37
N ILE A 62 -12.70 5.75 -19.26
CA ILE A 62 -13.06 6.60 -20.41
C ILE A 62 -11.87 7.01 -21.29
N THR A 63 -10.64 6.88 -20.79
CA THR A 63 -9.42 7.26 -21.49
C THR A 63 -8.51 6.04 -21.69
N PRO A 64 -7.94 5.81 -22.89
CA PRO A 64 -6.90 4.80 -23.10
C PRO A 64 -5.60 5.19 -22.37
N SER A 65 -5.45 4.77 -21.12
CA SER A 65 -4.30 5.04 -20.26
C SER A 65 -4.44 4.32 -18.92
N SER A 66 -3.33 4.15 -18.20
CA SER A 66 -3.33 3.80 -16.78
C SER A 66 -3.92 4.92 -15.90
N PHE A 67 -3.80 6.17 -16.36
CA PHE A 67 -4.17 7.38 -15.64
C PHE A 67 -5.29 8.15 -16.37
N CYS A 68 -6.51 8.14 -15.81
CA CYS A 68 -7.70 8.78 -16.38
C CYS A 68 -7.89 10.21 -15.83
N GLY A 69 -7.12 11.18 -16.34
CA GLY A 69 -7.16 12.57 -15.85
C GLY A 69 -8.48 13.33 -16.08
N SER A 70 -9.34 12.83 -16.96
CA SER A 70 -10.66 13.43 -17.26
C SER A 70 -11.82 12.75 -16.54
N ALA A 71 -11.56 11.72 -15.72
CA ALA A 71 -12.61 11.02 -15.00
C ALA A 71 -13.25 11.93 -13.93
N LYS A 72 -14.57 11.97 -13.89
CA LYS A 72 -15.35 12.70 -12.89
C LYS A 72 -15.45 11.94 -11.57
N ASP A 73 -15.53 10.62 -11.68
CA ASP A 73 -15.70 9.70 -10.56
C ASP A 73 -15.15 8.31 -10.93
N ALA A 74 -15.15 7.40 -9.96
CA ALA A 74 -14.64 6.04 -10.10
C ALA A 74 -15.34 5.21 -11.18
N PHE A 75 -16.56 5.58 -11.59
CA PHE A 75 -17.31 4.85 -12.62
C PHE A 75 -16.84 5.17 -14.04
N GLU A 76 -16.10 6.28 -14.21
CA GLU A 76 -15.41 6.63 -15.46
C GLU A 76 -13.98 6.07 -15.53
N GLU A 77 -13.53 5.34 -14.50
CA GLU A 77 -12.18 4.78 -14.37
C GLU A 77 -12.14 3.28 -14.71
N GLY A 78 -10.96 2.67 -14.52
CA GLY A 78 -10.82 1.22 -14.62
C GLY A 78 -11.71 0.48 -13.62
N ILE A 79 -11.98 -0.79 -13.92
CA ILE A 79 -12.85 -1.61 -13.05
C ILE A 79 -12.28 -1.69 -11.62
N CYS A 80 -13.15 -1.47 -10.63
CA CYS A 80 -12.83 -1.70 -9.22
C CYS A 80 -13.20 -3.14 -8.85
N ILE A 81 -12.20 -3.94 -8.55
CA ILE A 81 -12.29 -5.36 -8.21
C ILE A 81 -11.93 -5.49 -6.73
N PRO A 82 -12.92 -5.63 -5.82
CA PRO A 82 -12.62 -6.06 -4.46
C PRO A 82 -12.00 -7.47 -4.51
N PRO A 83 -11.32 -7.96 -3.46
CA PRO A 83 -10.70 -9.27 -3.49
C PRO A 83 -11.66 -10.38 -3.97
N VAL A 84 -11.38 -10.95 -5.15
CA VAL A 84 -12.12 -12.06 -5.76
C VAL A 84 -11.19 -13.25 -5.96
N LYS A 85 -11.69 -14.46 -5.71
CA LYS A 85 -10.91 -15.68 -5.94
C LYS A 85 -10.78 -15.93 -7.44
N ILE A 86 -9.58 -15.73 -7.98
CA ILE A 86 -9.24 -15.95 -9.41
C ILE A 86 -8.46 -17.26 -9.63
N VAL A 87 -7.77 -17.76 -8.59
CA VAL A 87 -7.19 -19.10 -8.60
C VAL A 87 -7.91 -19.90 -7.53
N GLU A 88 -8.41 -21.08 -7.88
CA GLU A 88 -9.09 -22.00 -6.97
C GLU A 88 -8.43 -23.37 -7.07
N GLY A 89 -7.93 -23.89 -5.96
CA GLY A 89 -7.27 -25.21 -5.95
C GLY A 89 -6.06 -25.34 -6.90
N ASN A 90 -5.28 -24.28 -7.09
CA ASN A 90 -4.18 -24.13 -8.06
C ASN A 90 -4.60 -24.04 -9.54
N GLU A 91 -5.90 -23.96 -9.84
CA GLU A 91 -6.40 -23.75 -11.19
C GLU A 91 -6.92 -22.33 -11.37
N ILE A 92 -6.64 -21.73 -12.53
CA ILE A 92 -7.17 -20.41 -12.86
C ILE A 92 -8.66 -20.56 -13.17
N ARG A 93 -9.47 -19.75 -12.50
CA ARG A 93 -10.88 -19.57 -12.81
C ARG A 93 -11.01 -18.76 -14.10
N ARG A 94 -11.19 -19.50 -15.21
CA ARG A 94 -11.28 -18.91 -16.56
C ARG A 94 -12.40 -17.90 -16.70
N ASP A 95 -13.54 -18.11 -16.04
CA ASP A 95 -14.65 -17.17 -16.02
C ASP A 95 -14.28 -15.80 -15.41
N ILE A 96 -13.47 -15.80 -14.33
CA ILE A 96 -12.98 -14.57 -13.70
C ILE A 96 -11.85 -13.94 -14.50
N GLU A 97 -10.94 -14.75 -15.03
CA GLU A 97 -9.88 -14.28 -15.90
C GLU A 97 -10.45 -13.61 -17.16
N GLU A 98 -11.41 -14.23 -17.84
CA GLU A 98 -12.07 -13.67 -19.02
C GLU A 98 -12.74 -12.33 -18.71
N LEU A 99 -13.44 -12.22 -17.57
CA LEU A 99 -14.02 -10.95 -17.13
C LEU A 99 -12.95 -9.88 -16.89
N TYR A 100 -11.87 -10.24 -16.19
CA TYR A 100 -10.75 -9.34 -15.91
C TYR A 100 -10.09 -8.85 -17.19
N LEU A 101 -9.71 -9.76 -18.10
CA LEU A 101 -9.04 -9.42 -19.35
C LEU A 101 -9.95 -8.61 -20.29
N ARG A 102 -11.25 -8.90 -20.30
CA ARG A 102 -12.23 -8.18 -21.15
C ARG A 102 -12.36 -6.70 -20.80
N SER A 103 -11.99 -6.30 -19.59
CA SER A 103 -11.98 -4.89 -19.18
C SER A 103 -10.89 -4.06 -19.89
N SER A 104 -9.85 -4.72 -20.43
CA SER A 104 -8.67 -4.06 -20.98
C SER A 104 -8.72 -3.91 -22.50
N ARG A 105 -8.13 -2.82 -22.98
CA ARG A 105 -7.78 -2.61 -24.41
C ARG A 105 -6.54 -3.39 -24.83
N LYS A 106 -5.80 -3.98 -23.87
CA LYS A 106 -4.56 -4.74 -24.05
C LYS A 106 -4.63 -6.08 -23.28
N PRO A 107 -5.63 -6.94 -23.56
CA PRO A 107 -5.86 -8.15 -22.78
C PRO A 107 -4.66 -9.11 -22.82
N GLU A 108 -3.89 -9.17 -23.91
CA GLU A 108 -2.71 -10.04 -23.99
C GLU A 108 -1.59 -9.60 -23.05
N ALA A 109 -1.37 -8.28 -22.91
CA ALA A 109 -0.37 -7.74 -21.99
C ALA A 109 -0.78 -7.97 -20.53
N VAL A 110 -2.04 -7.69 -20.21
CA VAL A 110 -2.61 -7.92 -18.86
C VAL A 110 -2.56 -9.42 -18.50
N ALA A 111 -2.82 -10.32 -19.46
CA ALA A 111 -2.70 -11.76 -19.25
C ALA A 111 -1.24 -12.17 -18.95
N LEU A 112 -0.26 -11.61 -19.67
CA LEU A 112 1.16 -11.87 -19.40
C LEU A 112 1.56 -11.39 -18.00
N ASP A 113 1.14 -10.20 -17.59
CA ASP A 113 1.41 -9.67 -16.25
C ASP A 113 0.76 -10.56 -15.17
N PHE A 114 -0.49 -10.99 -15.36
CA PHE A 114 -1.15 -11.91 -14.43
C PHE A 114 -0.41 -13.26 -14.33
N ARG A 115 0.10 -13.81 -15.44
CA ARG A 115 0.94 -15.02 -15.42
C ARG A 115 2.25 -14.78 -14.65
N ALA A 116 2.88 -13.61 -14.81
CA ALA A 116 4.07 -13.23 -14.05
C ALA A 116 3.77 -13.13 -12.54
N GLN A 117 2.64 -12.54 -12.16
CA GLN A 117 2.17 -12.48 -10.77
C GLN A 117 1.98 -13.88 -10.19
N LEU A 118 1.30 -14.76 -10.92
CA LEU A 118 1.05 -16.13 -10.49
C LEU A 118 2.36 -16.89 -10.26
N ALA A 119 3.29 -16.84 -11.22
CA ALA A 119 4.60 -17.48 -11.11
C ALA A 119 5.42 -16.95 -9.92
N GLY A 120 5.39 -15.63 -9.68
CA GLY A 120 6.05 -15.00 -8.55
C GLY A 120 5.51 -15.49 -7.20
N ASN A 121 4.19 -15.54 -7.06
CA ASN A 121 3.54 -16.04 -5.84
C ASN A 121 3.80 -17.53 -5.60
N ILE A 122 3.71 -18.37 -6.64
CA ILE A 122 4.04 -19.80 -6.54
C ILE A 122 5.49 -19.98 -6.06
N THR A 123 6.44 -19.27 -6.67
CA THR A 123 7.85 -19.34 -6.29
C THR A 123 8.07 -18.95 -4.84
N ALA A 124 7.45 -17.86 -4.39
CA ALA A 124 7.58 -17.39 -3.01
C ALA A 124 6.89 -18.35 -2.00
N ARG A 125 5.70 -18.87 -2.31
CA ARG A 125 5.02 -19.92 -1.54
C ARG A 125 5.92 -21.14 -1.38
N ASP A 126 6.47 -21.66 -2.47
CA ASP A 126 7.27 -22.88 -2.46
C ASP A 126 8.58 -22.70 -1.67
N ARG A 127 9.18 -21.50 -1.72
CA ARG A 127 10.33 -21.13 -0.87
C ARG A 127 9.98 -21.10 0.60
N ILE A 128 8.82 -20.54 0.99
CA ILE A 128 8.36 -20.58 2.38
C ILE A 128 8.15 -22.03 2.83
N LEU A 129 7.47 -22.85 2.03
CA LEU A 129 7.25 -24.26 2.35
C LEU A 129 8.57 -25.04 2.46
N ALA A 130 9.57 -24.72 1.64
CA ALA A 130 10.91 -25.30 1.74
C ALA A 130 11.61 -24.93 3.06
N LEU A 131 11.49 -23.67 3.51
CA LEU A 131 11.98 -23.24 4.82
C LEU A 131 11.27 -23.98 5.96
N ILE A 132 9.95 -24.15 5.88
CA ILE A 132 9.17 -24.88 6.88
C ILE A 132 9.60 -26.35 6.94
N ARG A 133 9.78 -27.01 5.79
CA ARG A 133 10.27 -28.41 5.75
C ARG A 133 11.67 -28.56 6.34
N ARG A 134 12.55 -27.60 6.09
CA ARG A 134 13.95 -27.65 6.54
C ARG A 134 14.13 -27.32 8.01
N TYR A 135 13.41 -26.31 8.52
CA TYR A 135 13.64 -25.75 9.85
C TYR A 135 12.48 -25.97 10.83
N GLY A 136 11.32 -26.41 10.35
CA GLY A 136 10.10 -26.53 11.14
C GLY A 136 9.27 -25.24 11.18
N ALA A 137 7.94 -25.40 11.24
CA ALA A 137 6.99 -24.29 11.21
C ALA A 137 7.18 -23.31 12.38
N GLU A 138 7.41 -23.83 13.58
CA GLU A 138 7.63 -23.02 14.80
C GLU A 138 8.87 -22.13 14.68
N VAL A 139 9.97 -22.68 14.16
CA VAL A 139 11.22 -21.91 13.96
C VAL A 139 11.00 -20.81 12.94
N VAL A 140 10.38 -21.13 11.79
CA VAL A 140 10.10 -20.13 10.75
C VAL A 140 9.17 -19.04 11.29
N LYS A 141 8.11 -19.40 12.03
CA LYS A 141 7.19 -18.43 12.64
C LYS A 141 7.90 -17.55 13.67
N GLY A 142 8.75 -18.16 14.50
CA GLY A 142 9.58 -17.46 15.48
C GLY A 142 10.50 -16.44 14.82
N VAL A 143 11.16 -16.79 13.71
CA VAL A 143 12.01 -15.88 12.94
C VAL A 143 11.18 -14.74 12.33
N MET A 144 10.03 -15.03 11.71
CA MET A 144 9.13 -13.99 11.18
C MET A 144 8.73 -12.97 12.26
N LYS A 145 8.36 -13.44 13.45
CA LYS A 145 8.04 -12.58 14.59
C LYS A 145 9.27 -11.78 15.05
N ARG A 146 10.42 -12.43 15.17
CA ARG A 146 11.67 -11.80 15.62
C ARG A 146 12.16 -10.70 14.67
N ILE A 147 11.94 -10.85 13.36
CA ILE A 147 12.24 -9.79 12.38
C ILE A 147 11.43 -8.53 12.71
N ILE A 148 10.13 -8.68 12.96
CA ILE A 148 9.25 -7.55 13.29
C ILE A 148 9.64 -6.94 14.65
N ASP A 149 9.90 -7.77 15.66
CA ASP A 149 10.27 -7.31 17.01
C ASP A 149 11.64 -6.58 17.02
N ASN A 150 12.60 -7.05 16.23
CA ASN A 150 13.90 -6.38 16.07
C ASN A 150 13.73 -5.02 15.35
N ALA A 151 12.90 -4.98 14.30
CA ALA A 151 12.62 -3.73 13.59
C ALA A 151 11.93 -2.71 14.51
N GLU A 152 11.01 -3.15 15.36
CA GLU A 152 10.40 -2.31 16.40
C GLU A 152 11.44 -1.77 17.38
N ALA A 153 12.31 -2.62 17.92
CA ALA A 153 13.34 -2.19 18.87
C ALA A 153 14.28 -1.13 18.27
N ALA A 154 14.66 -1.27 17.01
CA ALA A 154 15.49 -0.29 16.30
C ALA A 154 14.74 1.03 16.04
N PHE A 155 13.48 0.95 15.61
CA PHE A 155 12.62 2.12 15.43
C PHE A 155 12.43 2.89 16.75
N LEU A 156 12.17 2.19 17.86
CA LEU A 156 12.02 2.78 19.18
C LEU A 156 13.31 3.43 19.69
N LYS A 157 14.47 2.84 19.39
CA LYS A 157 15.78 3.44 19.70
C LYS A 157 15.94 4.80 19.02
N LYS A 158 15.48 4.94 17.76
CA LYS A 158 15.46 6.22 17.05
C LYS A 158 14.45 7.19 17.66
N LEU A 159 13.20 6.76 17.89
CA LEU A 159 12.17 7.63 18.47
C LEU A 159 12.52 8.18 19.85
N LYS A 160 13.24 7.41 20.68
CA LYS A 160 13.69 7.88 22.01
C LYS A 160 14.63 9.09 21.93
N ARG A 161 15.35 9.26 20.82
CA ARG A 161 16.26 10.39 20.58
C ARG A 161 15.53 11.65 20.16
N LEU A 162 14.35 11.49 19.55
CA LEU A 162 13.56 12.59 19.00
C LEU A 162 12.67 13.19 20.08
N PRO A 163 12.45 14.51 20.09
CA PRO A 163 11.60 15.18 21.06
C PRO A 163 10.13 14.78 20.87
N ASP A 164 9.32 14.94 21.91
CA ASP A 164 7.88 14.99 21.74
C ASP A 164 7.49 16.36 21.16
N GLY A 165 6.47 16.39 20.31
CA GLY A 165 6.16 17.63 19.59
C GLY A 165 5.09 17.46 18.52
N VAL A 166 4.82 18.58 17.85
CA VAL A 166 3.86 18.67 16.74
C VAL A 166 4.51 19.42 15.59
N TRP A 167 4.57 18.77 14.43
CA TRP A 167 5.11 19.36 13.20
C TRP A 167 4.00 19.41 12.16
N ARG A 168 3.90 20.54 11.48
CA ARG A 168 2.92 20.76 10.42
C ARG A 168 3.61 21.17 9.15
N GLU A 169 3.01 20.76 8.03
CA GLU A 169 3.40 21.22 6.72
C GLU A 169 2.19 21.35 5.80
N ARG A 170 2.31 22.27 4.83
CA ARG A 170 1.35 22.44 3.74
C ARG A 170 2.05 22.40 2.39
N SER A 171 1.35 21.93 1.35
CA SER A 171 1.81 22.01 -0.04
C SER A 171 1.18 23.21 -0.78
N THR A 172 1.62 23.46 -2.04
CA THR A 172 1.08 24.53 -2.90
C THR A 172 -0.41 24.34 -3.21
N TYR A 173 -0.83 23.10 -3.57
CA TYR A 173 -2.22 22.70 -3.46
C TYR A 173 -2.53 22.49 -1.98
N ARG A 174 -3.71 22.89 -1.46
CA ARG A 174 -4.00 22.83 -0.02
C ARG A 174 -4.07 21.38 0.47
N VAL A 175 -2.90 20.82 0.78
CA VAL A 175 -2.66 19.52 1.38
C VAL A 175 -1.95 19.78 2.68
N MET A 176 -2.57 19.34 3.78
CA MET A 176 -2.06 19.53 5.13
C MET A 176 -1.60 18.19 5.67
N LEU A 177 -0.49 18.20 6.39
CA LEU A 177 -0.08 17.07 7.20
C LEU A 177 0.36 17.56 8.57
N THR A 178 -0.20 16.97 9.62
CA THR A 178 0.25 17.15 10.99
C THR A 178 0.84 15.82 11.48
N LEU A 179 2.08 15.87 11.95
CA LEU A 179 2.72 14.79 12.69
C LEU A 179 2.76 15.17 14.17
N ARG A 180 2.19 14.32 15.02
CA ARG A 180 2.32 14.41 16.48
C ARG A 180 3.18 13.26 16.98
N LYS A 181 4.17 13.56 17.81
CA LYS A 181 4.92 12.55 18.54
C LYS A 181 4.69 12.69 20.03
N LYS A 182 4.36 11.58 20.69
CA LYS A 182 4.32 11.46 22.16
C LYS A 182 4.92 10.13 22.60
N GLY A 183 6.05 10.18 23.31
CA GLY A 183 6.83 9.00 23.66
C GLY A 183 7.25 8.23 22.41
N SER A 184 6.77 6.98 22.31
CA SER A 184 7.00 6.13 21.13
C SER A 184 5.94 6.28 20.04
N LYS A 185 4.83 7.00 20.27
CA LYS A 185 3.72 7.06 19.33
C LYS A 185 3.88 8.21 18.34
N LEU A 186 3.63 7.92 17.06
CA LEU A 186 3.44 8.89 16.00
C LEU A 186 1.97 8.88 15.54
N VAL A 187 1.34 10.05 15.46
CA VAL A 187 0.00 10.21 14.91
C VAL A 187 0.08 11.14 13.71
N PHE A 188 -0.46 10.70 12.58
CA PHE A 188 -0.55 11.49 11.35
C PHE A 188 -1.99 11.91 11.09
N GLU A 189 -2.21 13.20 10.87
CA GLU A 189 -3.51 13.83 10.59
C GLU A 189 -3.42 14.66 9.31
N ASN A 190 -4.52 14.82 8.58
CA ASN A 190 -4.60 15.65 7.36
C ASN A 190 -5.65 16.78 7.45
N GLU A 191 -6.12 17.10 8.66
CA GLU A 191 -7.11 18.16 8.89
C GLU A 191 -6.69 19.47 8.21
N GLY A 192 -7.64 20.11 7.51
CA GLY A 192 -7.41 21.32 6.73
C GLY A 192 -6.98 21.09 5.27
N THR A 193 -6.78 19.83 4.85
CA THR A 193 -6.63 19.48 3.43
C THR A 193 -7.88 19.88 2.65
N ALA A 194 -7.73 20.28 1.39
CA ALA A 194 -8.83 20.61 0.50
C ALA A 194 -9.84 19.45 0.40
N PRO A 195 -11.13 19.75 0.18
CA PRO A 195 -12.12 18.73 -0.17
C PRO A 195 -11.68 17.92 -1.38
N GLN A 196 -12.12 16.67 -1.47
CA GLN A 196 -11.98 15.87 -2.68
C GLN A 196 -12.64 16.58 -3.88
N GLY A 197 -12.06 16.45 -5.07
CA GLY A 197 -12.58 17.04 -6.28
C GLY A 197 -11.73 16.74 -7.51
N GLY A 198 -12.38 16.72 -8.68
CA GLY A 198 -11.74 16.37 -9.95
C GLY A 198 -11.17 14.95 -9.96
N ALA A 199 -10.22 14.70 -10.85
CA ALA A 199 -9.65 13.37 -11.07
C ALA A 199 -8.48 13.01 -10.13
N MET A 200 -8.06 13.96 -9.29
CA MET A 200 -6.71 13.98 -8.72
C MET A 200 -6.60 13.37 -7.33
N ASN A 201 -7.66 12.71 -6.83
CA ASN A 201 -7.77 12.36 -5.41
C ASN A 201 -6.99 11.08 -5.06
N ALA A 202 -6.79 10.84 -3.77
CA ALA A 202 -6.36 9.55 -3.23
C ALA A 202 -7.32 9.07 -2.14
N THR A 203 -7.51 7.75 -2.04
CA THR A 203 -8.21 7.14 -0.91
C THR A 203 -7.30 7.07 0.32
N TYR A 204 -7.85 6.60 1.45
CA TYR A 204 -7.09 6.37 2.68
C TYR A 204 -5.84 5.49 2.47
N SER A 205 -5.92 4.44 1.64
CA SER A 205 -4.78 3.56 1.35
C SER A 205 -3.64 4.33 0.67
N GLY A 206 -3.97 5.19 -0.29
CA GLY A 206 -3.01 6.04 -0.99
C GLY A 206 -2.32 7.03 -0.06
N TRP A 207 -3.07 7.74 0.79
CA TRP A 207 -2.48 8.69 1.75
C TRP A 207 -1.63 8.02 2.82
N ARG A 208 -2.14 6.93 3.40
CA ARG A 208 -1.38 6.10 4.34
C ARG A 208 -0.10 5.58 3.69
N GLY A 209 -0.18 5.10 2.45
CA GLY A 209 0.97 4.62 1.67
C GLY A 209 2.02 5.70 1.47
N SER A 210 1.59 6.91 1.12
CA SER A 210 2.48 8.08 0.92
C SER A 210 3.28 8.40 2.17
N ILE A 211 2.62 8.44 3.35
CA ILE A 211 3.31 8.67 4.63
C ILE A 211 4.26 7.52 4.96
N MET A 212 3.83 6.27 4.73
CA MET A 212 4.65 5.09 4.98
C MET A 212 5.93 5.07 4.16
N VAL A 213 5.93 5.56 2.92
CA VAL A 213 7.14 5.68 2.09
C VAL A 213 8.18 6.57 2.79
N ALA A 214 7.80 7.78 3.18
CA ALA A 214 8.70 8.72 3.86
C ALA A 214 9.18 8.17 5.22
N LEU A 215 8.28 7.57 6.00
CA LEU A 215 8.61 6.95 7.28
C LEU A 215 9.63 5.81 7.11
N ASN A 216 9.41 4.94 6.13
CA ASN A 216 10.24 3.76 5.91
C ASN A 216 11.66 4.15 5.49
N GLN A 217 11.78 5.14 4.60
CA GLN A 217 13.07 5.62 4.13
C GLN A 217 13.85 6.37 5.21
N LEU A 218 13.20 7.27 5.97
CA LEU A 218 13.88 8.09 6.97
C LEU A 218 14.15 7.36 8.29
N LEU A 219 13.28 6.43 8.70
CA LEU A 219 13.34 5.83 10.04
C LEU A 219 13.53 4.30 10.04
N CYS A 220 13.38 3.59 8.91
CA CYS A 220 13.41 2.12 8.89
C CYS A 220 14.43 1.50 7.92
N TRP A 221 15.30 2.31 7.30
CA TRP A 221 16.29 1.84 6.31
C TRP A 221 17.27 0.79 6.87
N ASP A 222 17.64 0.90 8.14
CA ASP A 222 18.56 -0.01 8.85
C ASP A 222 17.92 -1.35 9.26
N GLN A 223 16.62 -1.52 8.95
CA GLN A 223 15.84 -2.74 9.22
C GLN A 223 15.39 -3.43 7.93
N TYR A 224 16.15 -3.25 6.83
CA TYR A 224 15.78 -3.71 5.49
C TYR A 224 14.36 -3.30 5.11
N PHE A 225 13.95 -2.09 5.51
CA PHE A 225 12.61 -1.56 5.24
C PHE A 225 11.46 -2.39 5.83
N CYS A 226 11.73 -3.20 6.86
CA CYS A 226 10.73 -3.95 7.60
C CYS A 226 9.89 -3.01 8.47
N ILE A 227 8.85 -2.43 7.88
CA ILE A 227 8.03 -1.40 8.53
C ILE A 227 7.08 -1.96 9.61
N GLY A 228 6.88 -3.28 9.68
CA GLY A 228 5.89 -3.90 10.56
C GLY A 228 6.06 -3.56 12.05
N GLY A 229 7.32 -3.40 12.50
CA GLY A 229 7.61 -2.99 13.87
C GLY A 229 7.25 -1.53 14.14
N ALA A 230 7.59 -0.62 13.21
CA ALA A 230 7.23 0.79 13.30
C ALA A 230 5.70 1.00 13.29
N LEU A 231 4.97 0.24 12.48
CA LEU A 231 3.50 0.34 12.38
C LEU A 231 2.76 -0.01 13.68
N ARG A 232 3.39 -0.65 14.68
CA ARG A 232 2.81 -0.85 16.02
C ARG A 232 2.70 0.47 16.82
N HIS A 233 3.41 1.50 16.38
CA HIS A 233 3.54 2.80 17.02
C HIS A 233 3.06 3.97 16.16
N VAL A 234 2.49 3.68 14.99
CA VAL A 234 2.02 4.68 14.04
C VAL A 234 0.51 4.58 13.93
N GLU A 235 -0.15 5.67 14.27
CA GLU A 235 -1.60 5.86 14.14
C GLU A 235 -1.87 6.85 12.99
N PHE A 236 -2.92 6.58 12.23
CA PHE A 236 -3.38 7.44 11.14
C PHE A 236 -4.79 7.90 11.50
N ASP A 237 -4.96 9.20 11.67
CA ASP A 237 -6.22 9.84 12.02
C ASP A 237 -6.64 10.80 10.89
N PRO A 238 -7.16 10.26 9.77
CA PRO A 238 -7.57 11.06 8.64
C PRO A 238 -8.89 11.79 8.91
N THR A 239 -9.03 12.96 8.29
CA THR A 239 -10.30 13.58 7.93
C THR A 239 -10.76 13.03 6.57
N PRO A 240 -11.82 12.20 6.51
CA PRO A 240 -12.37 11.71 5.26
C PRO A 240 -13.00 12.82 4.42
N GLY A 241 -13.25 12.57 3.15
CA GLY A 241 -13.86 13.55 2.25
C GLY A 241 -12.87 14.58 1.68
N THR A 242 -11.59 14.38 1.92
CA THR A 242 -10.51 15.28 1.52
C THR A 242 -9.78 14.77 0.29
N PHE A 243 -9.04 15.65 -0.39
CA PHE A 243 -8.25 15.35 -1.58
C PHE A 243 -7.34 14.12 -1.44
N ASN A 244 -6.75 13.91 -0.26
CA ASN A 244 -5.90 12.76 0.01
C ASN A 244 -6.58 11.70 0.90
N CYS A 245 -7.85 11.85 1.28
CA CYS A 245 -8.60 10.77 1.93
C CYS A 245 -10.04 10.78 1.42
N ALA A 246 -10.18 10.51 0.13
CA ALA A 246 -11.43 10.66 -0.58
C ALA A 246 -12.41 9.53 -0.30
N ASN A 247 -13.68 9.91 -0.12
CA ASN A 247 -14.82 9.02 -0.06
C ASN A 247 -15.21 8.57 -1.47
N PHE A 248 -15.72 7.34 -1.57
CA PHE A 248 -16.35 6.85 -2.78
C PHE A 248 -17.52 7.77 -3.19
N PRO A 249 -17.73 8.07 -4.48
CA PRO A 249 -17.06 7.53 -5.66
C PRO A 249 -15.99 8.46 -6.27
N ALA A 250 -15.18 9.19 -5.49
CA ALA A 250 -14.19 10.10 -6.08
C ALA A 250 -13.28 9.41 -7.11
N SER A 251 -12.90 10.12 -8.18
CA SER A 251 -11.89 9.64 -9.12
C SER A 251 -10.51 9.64 -8.44
N VAL A 252 -9.81 8.50 -8.56
CA VAL A 252 -8.51 8.21 -7.92
C VAL A 252 -7.51 7.55 -8.87
N SER A 253 -7.82 7.45 -10.16
CA SER A 253 -6.95 6.82 -11.17
C SER A 253 -5.59 7.51 -11.25
N THR A 254 -5.50 8.83 -11.05
CA THR A 254 -4.21 9.55 -11.06
C THR A 254 -3.57 9.66 -9.68
N ALA A 255 -4.12 9.03 -8.64
CA ALA A 255 -3.65 9.15 -7.25
C ALA A 255 -2.12 8.99 -7.11
N PRO A 256 -1.46 7.97 -7.71
CA PRO A 256 -0.03 7.74 -7.51
C PRO A 256 0.85 8.88 -8.03
N ILE A 257 0.43 9.57 -9.10
CA ILE A 257 1.20 10.66 -9.74
C ILE A 257 0.74 12.05 -9.29
N GLN A 258 -0.31 12.14 -8.48
CA GLN A 258 -0.90 13.40 -8.02
C GLN A 258 -1.10 13.40 -6.50
N ALA A 259 -2.29 13.06 -5.97
CA ALA A 259 -2.56 13.21 -4.55
C ALA A 259 -1.57 12.49 -3.63
N MET A 260 -1.07 11.31 -4.02
CA MET A 260 -0.09 10.57 -3.25
C MET A 260 1.27 11.29 -3.26
N GLU A 261 1.76 11.67 -4.44
CA GLU A 261 3.01 12.41 -4.59
C GLU A 261 2.96 13.77 -3.88
N ILE A 262 1.85 14.51 -4.01
CA ILE A 262 1.64 15.79 -3.30
C ILE A 262 1.58 15.58 -1.78
N SER A 263 1.04 14.45 -1.30
CA SER A 263 1.01 14.10 0.12
C SER A 263 2.36 13.58 0.64
N LEU A 264 3.22 13.09 -0.24
CA LEU A 264 4.54 12.57 0.11
C LEU A 264 5.48 13.68 0.58
N TYR A 265 5.48 14.85 -0.08
CA TYR A 265 6.34 15.98 0.29
C TYR A 265 6.13 16.50 1.72
N PRO A 266 4.90 16.83 2.17
CA PRO A 266 4.69 17.25 3.55
C PRO A 266 5.03 16.14 4.54
N ALA A 267 4.93 14.85 4.16
CA ALA A 267 5.40 13.74 4.99
C ALA A 267 6.91 13.75 5.21
N TYR A 268 7.72 13.93 4.14
CA TYR A 268 9.16 14.14 4.28
C TYR A 268 9.47 15.36 5.14
N ASN A 269 8.77 16.47 4.93
CA ASN A 269 9.05 17.72 5.64
C ASN A 269 8.77 17.60 7.14
N VAL A 270 7.61 17.07 7.55
CA VAL A 270 7.31 16.94 8.99
C VAL A 270 8.23 15.94 9.69
N LEU A 271 8.56 14.82 9.03
CA LEU A 271 9.52 13.84 9.56
C LEU A 271 10.93 14.44 9.66
N SER A 272 11.38 15.15 8.61
CA SER A 272 12.69 15.80 8.60
C SER A 272 12.81 16.89 9.66
N LYS A 273 11.76 17.71 9.86
CA LYS A 273 11.72 18.71 10.94
C LYS A 273 11.81 18.05 12.33
N MET A 274 11.17 16.90 12.53
CA MET A 274 11.30 16.13 13.77
C MET A 274 12.73 15.60 13.95
N ILE A 275 13.28 14.97 12.91
CA ILE A 275 14.62 14.37 12.92
C ILE A 275 15.73 15.41 13.08
N HIS A 276 15.56 16.61 12.53
CA HIS A 276 16.58 17.67 12.51
C HIS A 276 17.10 18.08 13.90
N SER A 277 16.28 17.85 14.93
CA SER A 277 16.63 18.13 16.33
C SER A 277 17.76 17.25 16.89
N ASP A 278 18.03 16.08 16.29
CA ASP A 278 19.08 15.16 16.72
C ASP A 278 20.32 15.25 15.81
N ALA A 279 21.48 15.55 16.40
CA ALA A 279 22.70 15.86 15.65
C ALA A 279 23.26 14.68 14.82
N GLU A 280 22.99 13.44 15.23
CA GLU A 280 23.39 12.25 14.49
C GLU A 280 22.35 11.89 13.44
N MET A 281 21.07 11.80 13.82
CA MET A 281 20.01 11.39 12.90
C MET A 281 19.77 12.41 11.78
N ARG A 282 20.07 13.70 11.98
CA ARG A 282 19.93 14.70 10.91
C ARG A 282 20.81 14.41 9.67
N LYS A 283 21.87 13.59 9.81
CA LYS A 283 22.71 13.14 8.69
C LYS A 283 21.96 12.17 7.76
N ASP A 284 20.94 11.49 8.28
CA ASP A 284 20.10 10.56 7.51
C ASP A 284 18.92 11.27 6.82
N ILE A 285 18.77 12.59 7.03
CA ILE A 285 17.74 13.37 6.33
C ILE A 285 18.12 13.43 4.85
N MET A 286 17.27 12.82 4.03
CA MET A 286 17.29 12.96 2.59
C MET A 286 16.12 13.83 2.14
N CYS A 287 16.39 14.81 1.28
CA CYS A 287 15.35 15.52 0.57
C CYS A 287 14.93 14.69 -0.65
N ILE A 288 13.66 14.34 -0.75
CA ILE A 288 13.04 13.89 -2.00
C ILE A 288 12.16 15.04 -2.44
N GLY A 289 12.60 15.75 -3.48
CA GLY A 289 11.93 16.97 -3.94
C GLY A 289 12.66 17.60 -5.11
N GLY A 290 12.42 17.06 -6.29
CA GLY A 290 12.95 17.61 -7.53
C GLY A 290 12.48 16.87 -8.77
N THR A 291 11.16 16.77 -9.00
CA THR A 291 10.56 16.70 -10.36
C THR A 291 9.03 16.74 -10.29
N SER A 292 8.42 17.54 -11.19
CA SER A 292 6.99 17.60 -11.56
C SER A 292 6.04 18.55 -10.81
N GLN A 293 6.53 19.71 -10.34
CA GLN A 293 5.69 20.92 -10.45
C GLN A 293 5.85 21.47 -11.86
N TRP A 294 5.18 20.88 -12.85
CA TRP A 294 4.96 21.59 -14.11
C TRP A 294 3.69 22.43 -13.98
N PRO A 295 3.75 23.74 -14.31
CA PRO A 295 2.55 24.54 -14.47
C PRO A 295 1.94 24.24 -15.84
N ALA A 296 0.73 23.69 -15.87
CA ALA A 296 -0.16 23.91 -16.99
C ALA A 296 -1.27 24.85 -16.51
#